data_AF-A0A958G0S7-F1
#
_entry.id   AF-A0A958G0S7-F1
#
_cell.length_a   1.000
_cell.length_b   1.000
_cell.length_c   1.000
_cell.angle_alpha   90.00
_cell.angle_beta   90.00
_cell.angle_gamma   90.00
#
_symmetry.space_group_name_H-M   'P 1'
#
loop_
_entity.id
_entity.type
_entity.pdbx_description
1 polymer ?
#
loop_
_entity_poly.entity_id
_entity_poly.type
_entity_poly.pdbx_seq_one_letter_code
_entity_poly.pdbx_strand_id
1 'polypeptide(L)'
;MGKLRNGTSIAAMMHVYHDDIWLPFAYSSTYETADAYYFIVNSVPWHGSATDNSSTLKVIEALPDPENKKKILKGYWPDEVAQRNFAIDSISQDLHSHVFIVDADEIYQSATLPQAFSYALDRPEVGCWHTKMVTYWKSARYRVDPIEPFDPPIFFEIGRGSFVEARNILADAHELIPPEHILCHHMSYARPNELIKRKLSHFSHALQLVPNWYEDKWLAWDSNHALEDLHPVMPEQFKRIVEVQPEILPKILVPIWERGGLP
;
A
#
# COMPACT_ATOMS: atom_id res chain seq x y z
N MET A 1 -6.49 -23.56 -6.72
CA MET A 1 -5.76 -22.88 -5.63
C MET A 1 -5.63 -23.84 -4.47
N GLY A 2 -4.44 -24.04 -3.93
CA GLY A 2 -4.27 -24.84 -2.70
C GLY A 2 -4.90 -24.08 -1.54
N LYS A 3 -5.80 -24.73 -0.79
CA LYS A 3 -6.33 -24.14 0.44
C LYS A 3 -5.15 -23.99 1.42
N LEU A 4 -5.02 -22.81 2.02
CA LEU A 4 -4.10 -22.59 3.14
C LEU A 4 -4.41 -23.58 4.28
N ARG A 5 -3.46 -23.76 5.21
CA ARG A 5 -3.59 -24.70 6.35
C ARG A 5 -4.99 -24.59 7.00
N ASN A 6 -5.61 -25.73 7.33
CA ASN A 6 -6.94 -25.77 7.94
C ASN A 6 -7.01 -24.83 9.16
N GLY A 7 -7.88 -23.83 9.11
CA GLY A 7 -8.12 -22.88 10.21
C GLY A 7 -7.41 -21.53 10.07
N THR A 8 -6.52 -21.34 9.10
CA THR A 8 -5.97 -20.02 8.80
C THR A 8 -7.00 -19.18 8.05
N SER A 9 -7.28 -17.98 8.57
CA SER A 9 -8.01 -16.96 7.85
C SER A 9 -7.27 -15.62 7.83
N ILE A 10 -7.21 -15.00 6.65
CA ILE A 10 -6.47 -13.78 6.35
C ILE A 10 -7.47 -12.67 6.01
N ALA A 11 -7.45 -11.57 6.77
CA ALA A 11 -8.18 -10.35 6.44
C ALA A 11 -7.24 -9.32 5.85
N ALA A 12 -7.62 -8.70 4.73
CA ALA A 12 -6.94 -7.53 4.20
C ALA A 12 -7.43 -6.26 4.92
N MET A 13 -6.50 -5.46 5.41
CA MET A 13 -6.77 -4.16 6.02
C MET A 13 -6.31 -3.05 5.07
N MET A 14 -7.26 -2.21 4.64
CA MET A 14 -7.01 -1.11 3.71
C MET A 14 -7.33 0.24 4.35
N HIS A 15 -6.32 1.07 4.49
CA HIS A 15 -6.46 2.43 4.99
C HIS A 15 -6.65 3.38 3.82
N VAL A 16 -7.76 4.11 3.81
CA VAL A 16 -8.14 4.91 2.65
C VAL A 16 -8.53 6.33 3.05
N TYR A 17 -7.86 7.32 2.46
CA TYR A 17 -8.21 8.74 2.57
C TYR A 17 -7.83 9.47 1.27
N HIS A 18 -8.81 9.79 0.42
CA HIS A 18 -8.57 10.43 -0.90
C HIS A 18 -7.61 9.68 -1.81
N ASP A 19 -7.61 8.36 -1.69
CA ASP A 19 -6.76 7.49 -2.49
C ASP A 19 -7.60 6.49 -3.27
N ASP A 20 -8.21 6.97 -4.33
CA ASP A 20 -9.22 6.26 -5.11
C ASP A 20 -8.72 5.79 -6.49
N ILE A 21 -7.69 6.42 -7.05
CA ILE A 21 -7.21 6.12 -8.42
C ILE A 21 -6.61 4.71 -8.54
N TRP A 22 -5.85 4.25 -7.53
CA TRP A 22 -5.19 2.94 -7.55
C TRP A 22 -5.95 1.87 -6.76
N LEU A 23 -6.92 2.29 -5.93
CA LEU A 23 -7.68 1.42 -5.04
C LEU A 23 -8.34 0.22 -5.75
N PRO A 24 -8.97 0.36 -6.93
CA PRO A 24 -9.52 -0.80 -7.64
C PRO A 24 -8.47 -1.85 -8.01
N PHE A 25 -7.24 -1.42 -8.31
CA PHE A 25 -6.15 -2.31 -8.66
C PHE A 25 -5.55 -2.97 -7.44
N ALA A 26 -5.33 -2.21 -6.36
CA ALA A 26 -4.87 -2.74 -5.08
C ALA A 26 -5.81 -3.85 -4.56
N TYR A 27 -7.11 -3.54 -4.52
CA TYR A 27 -8.16 -4.49 -4.14
C TYR A 27 -8.21 -5.72 -5.06
N SER A 28 -8.31 -5.50 -6.38
CA SER A 28 -8.40 -6.61 -7.35
C SER A 28 -7.16 -7.51 -7.31
N SER A 29 -5.98 -6.93 -7.06
CA SER A 29 -4.72 -7.68 -7.02
C SER A 29 -4.61 -8.63 -5.83
N THR A 30 -5.41 -8.40 -4.79
CA THR A 30 -5.37 -9.15 -3.53
C THR A 30 -6.63 -10.01 -3.30
N TYR A 31 -7.72 -9.79 -4.07
CA TYR A 31 -9.08 -10.29 -3.79
C TYR A 31 -9.17 -11.79 -3.56
N GLU A 32 -8.48 -12.56 -4.41
CA GLU A 32 -8.48 -14.03 -4.34
C GLU A 32 -7.74 -14.59 -3.12
N THR A 33 -6.89 -13.78 -2.49
CA THR A 33 -6.05 -14.23 -1.36
C THR A 33 -6.66 -13.90 0.00
N ALA A 34 -7.36 -12.78 0.12
CA ALA A 34 -7.98 -12.39 1.38
C ALA A 34 -9.39 -13.00 1.53
N ASP A 35 -9.71 -13.42 2.74
CA ASP A 35 -11.05 -13.94 3.11
C ASP A 35 -12.03 -12.80 3.42
N ALA A 36 -11.52 -11.63 3.83
CA ALA A 36 -12.29 -10.45 4.15
C ALA A 36 -11.49 -9.17 3.87
N TYR A 37 -12.19 -8.06 3.64
CA TYR A 37 -11.62 -6.73 3.41
C TYR A 37 -12.18 -5.73 4.41
N TYR A 38 -11.29 -5.05 5.11
CA TYR A 38 -11.64 -3.99 6.05
C TYR A 38 -11.15 -2.67 5.49
N PHE A 39 -12.06 -1.89 4.91
CA PHE A 39 -11.80 -0.52 4.49
C PHE A 39 -11.98 0.41 5.68
N ILE A 40 -10.87 0.91 6.20
CA ILE A 40 -10.84 1.82 7.34
C ILE A 40 -10.76 3.24 6.81
N VAL A 41 -11.91 3.91 6.79
CA VAL A 41 -12.07 5.22 6.16
C VAL A 41 -12.12 6.29 7.24
N ASN A 42 -11.07 7.09 7.32
CA ASN A 42 -11.02 8.21 8.25
C ASN A 42 -11.95 9.34 7.80
N SER A 43 -12.68 9.92 8.75
CA SER A 43 -13.57 11.06 8.52
C SER A 43 -12.79 12.37 8.37
N VAL A 44 -11.57 12.43 8.90
CA VAL A 44 -10.67 13.60 8.92
C VAL A 44 -9.26 13.11 8.55
N PRO A 45 -8.43 13.87 7.82
CA PRO A 45 -7.05 13.42 7.61
C PRO A 45 -6.29 13.48 8.94
N TRP A 46 -5.21 12.70 9.07
CA TRP A 46 -4.33 12.81 10.25
C TRP A 46 -3.70 14.21 10.38
N HIS A 47 -3.54 14.93 9.27
CA HIS A 47 -3.11 16.32 9.25
C HIS A 47 -3.95 17.17 8.29
N GLY A 48 -4.24 18.41 8.72
CA GLY A 48 -4.99 19.38 7.92
C GLY A 48 -6.50 19.37 8.18
N SER A 49 -7.24 20.07 7.33
CA SER A 49 -8.69 20.23 7.47
C SER A 49 -9.45 19.01 6.95
N ALA A 50 -10.59 18.71 7.56
CA ALA A 50 -11.52 17.72 7.03
C ALA A 50 -11.91 18.06 5.58
N THR A 51 -11.99 17.02 4.74
CA THR A 51 -12.44 17.13 3.35
C THR A 51 -13.48 16.06 3.06
N ASP A 52 -14.36 16.31 2.08
CA ASP A 52 -15.39 15.36 1.68
C ASP A 52 -14.78 14.09 1.08
N ASN A 53 -14.94 12.94 1.73
CA ASN A 53 -14.45 11.64 1.27
C ASN A 53 -15.51 10.83 0.50
N SER A 54 -16.62 11.46 0.07
CA SER A 54 -17.72 10.80 -0.63
C SER A 54 -17.30 10.14 -1.94
N SER A 55 -16.30 10.67 -2.66
CA SER A 55 -15.77 10.05 -3.88
C SER A 55 -15.09 8.72 -3.58
N THR A 56 -14.22 8.69 -2.57
CA THR A 56 -13.55 7.47 -2.11
C THR A 56 -14.55 6.40 -1.68
N LEU A 57 -15.59 6.78 -0.91
CA LEU A 57 -16.64 5.85 -0.49
C LEU A 57 -17.40 5.26 -1.68
N LYS A 58 -17.77 6.08 -2.67
CA LYS A 58 -18.40 5.60 -3.91
C LYS A 58 -17.53 4.59 -4.64
N VAL A 59 -16.22 4.82 -4.69
CA VAL A 59 -15.28 3.86 -5.31
C VAL A 59 -15.27 2.54 -4.53
N ILE A 60 -15.15 2.57 -3.20
CA ILE A 60 -15.19 1.36 -2.35
C ILE A 60 -16.49 0.58 -2.53
N GLU A 61 -17.63 1.28 -2.53
CA GLU A 61 -18.96 0.69 -2.73
C GLU A 61 -19.07 0.01 -4.10
N ALA A 62 -18.50 0.63 -5.15
CA ALA A 62 -18.52 0.13 -6.52
C ALA A 62 -17.53 -1.03 -6.79
N LEU A 63 -16.58 -1.31 -5.89
CA LEU A 63 -15.64 -2.44 -6.07
C LEU A 63 -16.41 -3.77 -6.20
N PRO A 64 -16.06 -4.66 -7.15
CA PRO A 64 -16.70 -5.97 -7.28
C PRO A 64 -16.52 -6.80 -6.01
N ASP A 65 -17.60 -7.35 -5.46
CA ASP A 65 -17.53 -8.20 -4.28
C ASP A 65 -18.48 -9.40 -4.37
N PRO A 66 -18.22 -10.33 -5.30
CA PRO A 66 -19.08 -11.50 -5.52
C PRO A 66 -19.21 -12.39 -4.28
N GLU A 67 -18.23 -12.37 -3.38
CA GLU A 67 -18.19 -13.21 -2.17
C GLU A 67 -18.59 -12.45 -0.89
N ASN A 68 -19.03 -11.20 -0.99
CA ASN A 68 -19.45 -10.36 0.14
C ASN A 68 -18.37 -10.25 1.25
N LYS A 69 -17.11 -10.03 0.84
CA LYS A 69 -15.92 -9.91 1.70
C LYS A 69 -15.73 -8.51 2.28
N LYS A 70 -16.36 -7.47 1.72
CA LYS A 70 -16.10 -6.06 2.08
C LYS A 70 -16.81 -5.65 3.38
N LYS A 71 -16.06 -4.96 4.25
CA LYS A 71 -16.52 -4.26 5.44
C LYS A 71 -15.99 -2.84 5.41
N ILE A 72 -16.85 -1.85 5.61
CA ILE A 72 -16.49 -0.42 5.59
C ILE A 72 -16.63 0.13 7.00
N LEU A 73 -15.50 0.45 7.63
CA LEU A 73 -15.45 1.02 8.97
C LEU A 73 -15.11 2.50 8.87
N LYS A 74 -16.09 3.34 9.20
CA LYS A 74 -15.96 4.81 9.18
C LYS A 74 -15.80 5.32 10.61
N GLY A 75 -14.86 6.23 10.82
CA GLY A 75 -14.60 6.76 12.14
C GLY A 75 -13.68 7.96 12.15
N TYR A 76 -13.36 8.43 13.35
CA TYR A 76 -12.31 9.40 13.60
C TYR A 76 -11.24 8.74 14.46
N TRP A 77 -9.99 8.87 14.04
CA TRP A 77 -8.84 8.42 14.80
C TRP A 77 -7.81 9.55 14.85
N PRO A 78 -7.23 9.83 16.02
CA PRO A 78 -6.33 10.96 16.20
C PRO A 78 -5.01 10.82 15.44
N ASP A 79 -4.60 9.59 15.13
CA ASP A 79 -3.39 9.28 14.40
C ASP A 79 -3.53 7.94 13.65
N GLU A 80 -2.50 7.61 12.86
CA GLU A 80 -2.43 6.37 12.08
C GLU A 80 -2.40 5.12 12.96
N VAL A 81 -1.72 5.17 14.10
CA VAL A 81 -1.54 4.03 15.01
C VAL A 81 -2.89 3.62 15.62
N ALA A 82 -3.65 4.60 16.12
CA ALA A 82 -4.99 4.39 16.66
C ALA A 82 -5.95 3.82 15.60
N GLN A 83 -5.85 4.30 14.36
CA GLN A 83 -6.66 3.79 13.25
C GLN A 83 -6.31 2.33 12.92
N ARG A 84 -5.01 2.00 12.83
CA ARG A 84 -4.55 0.65 12.47
C ARG A 84 -4.86 -0.34 13.59
N ASN A 85 -4.66 0.03 14.86
CA ASN A 85 -5.00 -0.85 15.98
C ASN A 85 -6.50 -1.08 16.12
N PHE A 86 -7.35 -0.06 15.90
CA PHE A 86 -8.80 -0.25 15.84
C PHE A 86 -9.21 -1.27 14.76
N ALA A 87 -8.53 -1.25 13.62
CA ALA A 87 -8.79 -2.19 12.54
C ALA A 87 -8.39 -3.62 12.91
N ILE A 88 -7.24 -3.83 13.58
CA ILE A 88 -6.87 -5.14 14.15
C ILE A 88 -7.95 -5.63 15.10
N ASP A 89 -8.40 -4.81 16.04
CA ASP A 89 -9.41 -5.19 17.02
C ASP A 89 -10.71 -5.62 16.32
N SER A 90 -11.12 -4.88 15.30
CA SER A 90 -12.31 -5.18 14.49
C SER A 90 -12.15 -6.50 13.71
N ILE A 91 -10.99 -6.73 13.11
CA ILE A 91 -10.66 -7.97 12.39
C ILE A 91 -10.64 -9.16 13.35
N SER A 92 -10.07 -8.98 14.55
CA SER A 92 -9.98 -10.02 15.58
C SER A 92 -11.35 -10.43 16.11
N GLN A 93 -12.31 -9.51 16.22
CA GLN A 93 -13.68 -9.81 16.65
C GLN A 93 -14.40 -10.74 15.67
N ASP A 94 -14.03 -10.70 14.40
CA ASP A 94 -14.55 -11.57 13.34
C ASP A 94 -13.77 -12.88 13.19
N LEU A 95 -12.89 -13.20 14.14
CA LEU A 95 -12.15 -14.46 14.25
C LEU A 95 -11.17 -14.74 13.09
N HIS A 96 -10.73 -13.70 12.39
CA HIS A 96 -9.57 -13.82 11.51
C HIS A 96 -8.31 -14.02 12.35
N SER A 97 -7.33 -14.72 11.77
CA SER A 97 -6.09 -15.10 12.46
C SER A 97 -4.91 -14.23 12.06
N HIS A 98 -4.94 -13.65 10.87
CA HIS A 98 -3.84 -12.90 10.28
C HIS A 98 -4.37 -11.65 9.57
N VAL A 99 -3.53 -10.63 9.52
CA VAL A 99 -3.80 -9.40 8.77
C VAL A 99 -2.83 -9.29 7.60
N PHE A 100 -3.37 -9.04 6.42
CA PHE A 100 -2.64 -8.56 5.25
C PHE A 100 -2.81 -7.04 5.15
N ILE A 101 -1.73 -6.29 5.33
CA ILE A 101 -1.74 -4.83 5.28
C ILE A 101 -1.55 -4.39 3.84
N VAL A 102 -2.54 -3.65 3.31
CA VAL A 102 -2.55 -3.20 1.92
C VAL A 102 -2.96 -1.73 1.89
N ASP A 103 -2.03 -0.82 1.60
CA ASP A 103 -2.42 0.57 1.37
C ASP A 103 -3.10 0.72 -0.01
N ALA A 104 -3.93 1.75 -0.19
CA ALA A 104 -4.81 1.90 -1.36
C ALA A 104 -4.07 2.03 -2.71
N ASP A 105 -2.78 2.29 -2.68
CA ASP A 105 -1.89 2.39 -3.84
C ASP A 105 -0.84 1.27 -3.89
N GLU A 106 -1.02 0.18 -3.13
CA GLU A 106 -0.15 -1.00 -3.16
C GLU A 106 -0.75 -2.13 -3.99
N ILE A 107 -0.02 -2.56 -5.02
CA ILE A 107 -0.46 -3.59 -5.95
C ILE A 107 0.50 -4.77 -5.88
N TYR A 108 -0.06 -5.98 -5.92
CA TYR A 108 0.70 -7.22 -5.82
C TYR A 108 0.49 -8.11 -7.05
N GLN A 109 1.42 -9.02 -7.31
CA GLN A 109 1.18 -10.07 -8.30
C GLN A 109 0.30 -11.16 -7.69
N SER A 110 -1.00 -11.17 -8.02
CA SER A 110 -2.00 -12.06 -7.41
C SER A 110 -1.60 -13.55 -7.43
N ALA A 111 -0.90 -13.97 -8.50
CA ALA A 111 -0.49 -15.36 -8.66
C ALA A 111 0.56 -15.83 -7.64
N THR A 112 1.33 -14.91 -7.04
CA THR A 112 2.41 -15.27 -6.10
C THR A 112 2.01 -15.14 -4.63
N LEU A 113 0.95 -14.36 -4.33
CA LEU A 113 0.46 -14.15 -2.97
C LEU A 113 0.19 -15.46 -2.19
N PRO A 114 -0.45 -16.50 -2.76
CA PRO A 114 -0.65 -17.76 -2.02
C PRO A 114 0.66 -18.45 -1.61
N GLN A 115 1.70 -18.36 -2.45
CA GLN A 115 3.02 -18.92 -2.15
C GLN A 115 3.73 -18.11 -1.06
N ALA A 116 3.65 -16.77 -1.14
CA ALA A 116 4.21 -15.87 -0.13
C ALA A 116 3.61 -16.10 1.26
N PHE A 117 2.28 -16.22 1.35
CA PHE A 117 1.64 -16.46 2.64
C PHE A 117 1.82 -17.91 3.11
N SER A 118 1.91 -18.89 2.22
CA SER A 118 2.32 -20.25 2.62
C SER A 118 3.73 -20.24 3.23
N TYR A 119 4.68 -19.52 2.61
CA TYR A 119 6.03 -19.35 3.14
C TYR A 119 6.03 -18.76 4.55
N ALA A 120 5.22 -17.73 4.79
CA ALA A 120 5.07 -17.11 6.10
C ALA A 120 4.44 -18.05 7.13
N LEU A 121 3.33 -18.71 6.77
CA LEU A 121 2.57 -19.62 7.66
C LEU A 121 3.33 -20.90 8.01
N ASP A 122 4.33 -21.28 7.24
CA ASP A 122 5.21 -22.40 7.53
C ASP A 122 6.26 -22.09 8.62
N ARG A 123 6.36 -20.82 9.06
CA ARG A 123 7.31 -20.30 10.05
C ARG A 123 6.59 -19.58 11.19
N PRO A 124 5.89 -20.34 12.07
CA PRO A 124 5.10 -19.77 13.14
C PRO A 124 5.93 -19.05 14.22
N GLU A 125 7.26 -19.14 14.20
CA GLU A 125 8.13 -18.37 15.08
C GLU A 125 8.14 -16.87 14.76
N VAL A 126 7.88 -16.50 13.50
CA VAL A 126 7.91 -15.09 13.04
C VAL A 126 6.57 -14.42 13.29
N GLY A 127 6.59 -13.29 14.01
CA GLY A 127 5.38 -12.53 14.34
C GLY A 127 4.97 -11.52 13.27
N CYS A 128 5.93 -10.97 12.52
CA CYS A 128 5.69 -9.96 11.49
C CYS A 128 6.55 -10.19 10.24
N TRP A 129 5.93 -10.07 9.07
CA TRP A 129 6.54 -10.29 7.76
C TRP A 129 6.58 -9.01 6.95
N HIS A 130 7.74 -8.78 6.36
CA HIS A 130 8.03 -7.63 5.51
C HIS A 130 8.17 -8.06 4.04
N THR A 131 8.11 -7.09 3.14
CA THR A 131 8.43 -7.28 1.72
C THR A 131 9.36 -6.18 1.21
N LYS A 132 10.00 -6.41 0.07
CA LYS A 132 10.62 -5.32 -0.70
C LYS A 132 9.54 -4.53 -1.42
N MET A 133 9.80 -3.23 -1.63
CA MET A 133 8.85 -2.34 -2.29
C MET A 133 9.48 -1.62 -3.48
N VAL A 134 8.74 -1.55 -4.58
CA VAL A 134 9.09 -0.74 -5.75
C VAL A 134 8.14 0.43 -5.81
N THR A 135 8.67 1.64 -5.65
CA THR A 135 7.89 2.88 -5.75
C THR A 135 7.89 3.42 -7.18
N TYR A 136 6.70 3.69 -7.71
CA TYR A 136 6.49 4.20 -9.06
C TYR A 136 6.40 5.72 -9.10
N TRP A 137 6.85 6.30 -10.22
CA TRP A 137 7.01 7.73 -10.42
C TRP A 137 6.27 8.18 -11.68
N LYS A 138 5.41 9.21 -11.57
CA LYS A 138 4.54 9.78 -12.61
C LYS A 138 3.47 8.84 -13.15
N SER A 139 3.80 7.58 -13.37
CA SER A 139 2.91 6.56 -13.92
C SER A 139 3.46 5.17 -13.63
N ALA A 140 2.72 4.10 -13.96
CA ALA A 140 3.19 2.73 -13.89
C ALA A 140 4.38 2.42 -14.85
N ARG A 141 4.79 3.38 -15.69
CA ARG A 141 5.89 3.24 -16.65
C ARG A 141 7.26 3.47 -16.03
N TYR A 142 7.34 4.21 -14.93
CA TYR A 142 8.62 4.56 -14.34
C TYR A 142 8.66 4.23 -12.86
N ARG A 143 9.83 3.80 -12.39
CA ARG A 143 10.06 3.46 -10.98
C ARG A 143 11.36 4.03 -10.47
N VAL A 144 11.44 4.14 -9.15
CA VAL A 144 12.67 4.44 -8.43
C VAL A 144 13.69 3.31 -8.60
N ASP A 145 14.95 3.67 -8.81
CA ASP A 145 16.10 2.78 -8.85
C ASP A 145 17.29 3.41 -8.09
N PRO A 146 18.00 2.65 -7.22
CA PRO A 146 17.72 1.28 -6.83
C PRO A 146 16.40 1.18 -6.04
N ILE A 147 15.94 -0.06 -5.80
CA ILE A 147 14.83 -0.32 -4.87
C ILE A 147 15.14 0.36 -3.53
N GLU A 148 14.15 1.07 -3.00
CA GLU A 148 14.31 1.78 -1.74
C GLU A 148 14.68 0.83 -0.59
N PRO A 149 15.48 1.28 0.39
CA PRO A 149 15.94 0.42 1.47
C PRO A 149 14.86 0.09 2.51
N PHE A 150 13.64 0.61 2.34
CA PHE A 150 12.53 0.42 3.24
C PHE A 150 11.77 -0.87 2.91
N ASP A 151 11.55 -1.68 3.94
CA ASP A 151 10.85 -2.96 3.84
C ASP A 151 9.54 -2.86 4.64
N PRO A 152 8.40 -2.52 4.03
CA PRO A 152 7.15 -2.35 4.78
C PRO A 152 6.67 -3.68 5.37
N PRO A 153 6.11 -3.68 6.60
CA PRO A 153 5.40 -4.83 7.12
C PRO A 153 4.09 -5.00 6.35
N ILE A 154 3.84 -6.23 5.91
CA ILE A 154 2.69 -6.58 5.08
C ILE A 154 1.83 -7.67 5.68
N PHE A 155 2.36 -8.52 6.56
CA PHE A 155 1.61 -9.67 7.04
C PHE A 155 2.01 -10.01 8.47
N PHE A 156 1.05 -10.23 9.35
CA PHE A 156 1.35 -10.59 10.74
C PHE A 156 0.20 -11.37 11.39
N GLU A 157 0.53 -12.08 12.47
CA GLU A 157 -0.41 -12.88 13.26
C GLU A 157 -1.10 -12.00 14.32
N ILE A 158 -2.43 -12.07 14.39
CA ILE A 158 -3.21 -11.30 15.35
C ILE A 158 -2.91 -11.79 16.77
N GLY A 159 -2.73 -10.84 17.69
CA GLY A 159 -2.38 -11.14 19.09
C GLY A 159 -0.89 -11.30 19.34
N ARG A 160 -0.05 -11.25 18.29
CA ARG A 160 1.42 -11.29 18.40
C ARG A 160 2.13 -9.98 18.06
N GLY A 161 1.35 -8.95 17.76
CA GLY A 161 1.88 -7.61 17.60
C GLY A 161 0.80 -6.55 17.51
N SER A 162 1.25 -5.30 17.59
CA SER A 162 0.43 -4.11 17.45
C SER A 162 1.22 -2.99 16.76
N PHE A 163 0.50 -2.06 16.14
CA PHE A 163 1.15 -0.89 15.56
C PHE A 163 1.64 0.04 16.67
N VAL A 164 2.87 0.53 16.53
CA VAL A 164 3.51 1.45 17.50
C VAL A 164 3.90 2.79 16.88
N GLU A 165 4.11 2.85 15.57
CA GLU A 165 4.45 4.08 14.85
C GLU A 165 4.09 3.94 13.37
N ALA A 166 3.13 4.73 12.87
CA ALA A 166 2.64 4.60 11.50
C ALA A 166 2.33 3.12 11.16
N ARG A 167 3.03 2.54 10.17
CA ARG A 167 2.91 1.13 9.79
C ARG A 167 3.84 0.19 10.56
N ASN A 168 4.74 0.67 11.41
CA ASN A 168 5.65 -0.18 12.19
C ASN A 168 4.88 -0.98 13.24
N ILE A 169 5.19 -2.27 13.31
CA ILE A 169 4.58 -3.24 14.22
C ILE A 169 5.63 -3.65 15.26
N LEU A 170 5.22 -3.72 16.52
CA LEU A 170 6.00 -4.39 17.55
C LEU A 170 5.59 -5.87 17.57
N ALA A 171 6.50 -6.77 17.23
CA ALA A 171 6.31 -8.22 17.30
C ALA A 171 7.58 -8.93 17.82
N ASP A 172 7.45 -10.19 18.24
CA ASP A 172 8.56 -10.97 18.81
C ASP A 172 9.73 -11.18 17.82
N ALA A 173 9.39 -11.34 16.54
CA ALA A 173 10.33 -11.62 15.47
C ALA A 173 9.81 -11.06 14.14
N HIS A 174 10.74 -10.55 13.35
CA HIS A 174 10.49 -9.93 12.05
C HIS A 174 11.34 -10.62 10.98
N GLU A 175 10.74 -10.94 9.84
CA GLU A 175 11.48 -11.47 8.69
C GLU A 175 10.99 -10.87 7.37
N LEU A 176 11.88 -10.90 6.37
CA LEU A 176 11.56 -10.52 5.00
C LEU A 176 11.05 -11.76 4.24
N ILE A 177 9.89 -11.67 3.60
CA ILE A 177 9.49 -12.65 2.60
C ILE A 177 10.36 -12.43 1.35
N PRO A 178 11.02 -13.47 0.80
CA PRO A 178 11.86 -13.33 -0.38
C PRO A 178 11.16 -12.63 -1.57
N PRO A 179 11.82 -11.70 -2.29
CA PRO A 179 11.20 -10.94 -3.38
C PRO A 179 10.63 -11.78 -4.53
N GLU A 180 11.14 -13.00 -4.71
CA GLU A 180 10.62 -13.98 -5.67
C GLU A 180 9.22 -14.50 -5.32
N HIS A 181 8.79 -14.36 -4.06
CA HIS A 181 7.46 -14.73 -3.60
C HIS A 181 6.52 -13.53 -3.57
N ILE A 182 7.01 -12.36 -3.17
CA ILE A 182 6.19 -11.15 -3.07
C ILE A 182 7.02 -9.89 -3.22
N LEU A 183 6.44 -8.93 -3.94
CA LEU A 183 7.00 -7.60 -4.12
C LEU A 183 5.84 -6.60 -4.07
N CYS A 184 5.95 -5.56 -3.26
CA CYS A 184 4.97 -4.48 -3.23
C CYS A 184 5.24 -3.51 -4.39
N HIS A 185 4.23 -3.28 -5.24
CA HIS A 185 4.28 -2.23 -6.27
C HIS A 185 3.49 -1.01 -5.80
N HIS A 186 4.21 -0.03 -5.29
CA HIS A 186 3.66 1.13 -4.59
C HIS A 186 3.51 2.33 -5.53
N MET A 187 2.27 2.72 -5.78
CA MET A 187 1.87 3.69 -6.80
C MET A 187 1.75 5.12 -6.26
N SER A 188 2.39 5.39 -5.14
CA SER A 188 2.15 6.60 -4.37
C SER A 188 2.65 7.88 -5.03
N TYR A 189 3.59 7.78 -5.97
CA TYR A 189 4.00 8.86 -6.86
C TYR A 189 3.64 8.61 -8.33
N ALA A 190 2.89 7.56 -8.66
CA ALA A 190 2.36 7.33 -10.00
C ALA A 190 1.01 8.02 -10.17
N ARG A 191 1.00 9.36 -10.18
CA ARG A 191 -0.23 10.15 -10.17
C ARG A 191 -0.08 11.41 -11.03
N PRO A 192 -1.20 12.00 -11.49
CA PRO A 192 -1.21 13.35 -12.05
C PRO A 192 -0.63 14.40 -11.10
N ASN A 193 -0.12 15.49 -11.70
CA ASN A 193 0.58 16.57 -11.02
C ASN A 193 -0.26 17.19 -9.87
N GLU A 194 -1.55 17.42 -10.12
CA GLU A 194 -2.51 17.97 -9.17
C GLU A 194 -2.72 17.07 -7.95
N LEU A 195 -2.72 15.74 -8.13
CA LEU A 195 -2.87 14.80 -7.01
C LEU A 195 -1.59 14.73 -6.17
N ILE A 196 -0.41 14.81 -6.78
CA ILE A 196 0.85 14.91 -6.03
C ILE A 196 0.90 16.22 -5.24
N LYS A 197 0.56 17.35 -5.87
CA LYS A 197 0.52 18.64 -5.18
C LYS A 197 -0.41 18.60 -3.96
N ARG A 198 -1.58 17.97 -4.10
CA ARG A 198 -2.52 17.76 -2.99
C ARG A 198 -1.98 16.81 -1.92
N LYS A 199 -1.34 15.70 -2.31
CA LYS A 199 -0.71 14.76 -1.37
C LYS A 199 0.33 15.44 -0.50
N LEU A 200 1.23 16.22 -1.10
CA LEU A 200 2.30 16.92 -0.40
C LEU A 200 1.80 17.84 0.72
N SER A 201 0.59 18.39 0.61
CA SER A 201 0.03 19.27 1.64
C SER A 201 -0.68 18.54 2.79
N HIS A 202 -0.89 17.22 2.71
CA HIS A 202 -1.72 16.47 3.68
C HIS A 202 -1.06 15.21 4.27
N PHE A 203 0.02 14.70 3.67
CA PHE A 203 0.66 13.46 4.15
C PHE A 203 1.45 13.67 5.45
N SER A 204 1.79 12.57 6.14
CA SER A 204 2.42 12.54 7.47
C SER A 204 3.71 13.36 7.61
N HIS A 205 4.46 13.54 6.52
CA HIS A 205 5.73 14.28 6.52
C HIS A 205 5.66 15.64 5.81
N ALA A 206 4.47 16.23 5.64
CA ALA A 206 4.30 17.51 4.93
C ALA A 206 5.17 18.65 5.50
N LEU A 207 5.49 18.62 6.79
CA LEU A 207 6.33 19.63 7.46
C LEU A 207 7.84 19.39 7.26
N GLN A 208 8.23 18.25 6.69
CA GLN A 208 9.62 17.83 6.48
C GLN A 208 10.03 17.92 5.00
N LEU A 209 9.19 18.52 4.16
CA LEU A 209 9.43 18.64 2.73
C LEU A 209 10.67 19.50 2.44
N VAL A 210 11.48 19.04 1.49
CA VAL A 210 12.53 19.87 0.88
C VAL A 210 11.88 21.09 0.21
N PRO A 211 12.35 22.32 0.48
CA PRO A 211 11.79 23.52 -0.15
C PRO A 211 11.77 23.45 -1.67
N ASN A 212 10.69 23.92 -2.29
CA ASN A 212 10.47 23.93 -3.75
C ASN A 212 10.59 22.56 -4.46
N TRP A 213 10.51 21.45 -3.72
CA TRP A 213 10.65 20.11 -4.29
C TRP A 213 9.68 19.84 -5.45
N TYR A 214 8.45 20.33 -5.35
CA TYR A 214 7.43 20.10 -6.37
C TYR A 214 7.83 20.71 -7.72
N GLU A 215 8.35 21.93 -7.71
CA GLU A 215 8.86 22.61 -8.90
C GLU A 215 10.20 21.99 -9.37
N ASP A 216 11.17 21.87 -8.46
CA ASP A 216 12.56 21.55 -8.77
C ASP A 216 12.82 20.07 -9.07
N LYS A 217 11.97 19.17 -8.56
CA LYS A 217 12.08 17.72 -8.75
C LYS A 217 10.92 17.18 -9.54
N TRP A 218 9.70 17.37 -9.05
CA TRP A 218 8.53 16.71 -9.64
C TRP A 218 8.16 17.24 -11.03
N LEU A 219 8.03 18.57 -11.19
CA LEU A 219 7.73 19.17 -12.49
C LEU A 219 8.94 19.19 -13.43
N ALA A 220 10.13 19.53 -12.90
CA ALA A 220 11.35 19.56 -13.69
C ALA A 220 11.68 18.21 -14.35
N TRP A 221 11.33 17.09 -13.71
CA TRP A 221 11.55 15.75 -14.25
C TRP A 221 10.90 15.54 -15.63
N ASP A 222 9.77 16.19 -15.92
CA ASP A 222 9.08 16.08 -17.23
C ASP A 222 9.95 16.58 -18.41
N SER A 223 10.99 17.37 -18.13
CA SER A 223 11.94 17.89 -19.11
C SER A 223 13.39 17.43 -18.88
N ASN A 224 13.69 16.86 -17.70
CA ASN A 224 15.01 16.39 -17.33
C ASN A 224 14.91 15.06 -16.57
N HIS A 225 14.98 13.95 -17.31
CA HIS A 225 14.92 12.61 -16.73
C HIS A 225 16.22 12.19 -16.02
N ALA A 226 17.29 13.01 -16.10
CA ALA A 226 18.57 12.75 -15.44
C ALA A 226 18.64 13.29 -14.00
N LEU A 227 17.55 13.85 -13.48
CA LEU A 227 17.49 14.28 -12.09
C LEU A 227 17.68 13.10 -11.14
N GLU A 228 18.45 13.35 -10.10
CA GLU A 228 18.70 12.41 -9.00
C GLU A 228 18.17 12.96 -7.67
N ASP A 229 18.16 12.08 -6.67
CA ASP A 229 17.81 12.38 -5.28
C ASP A 229 16.43 13.06 -5.22
N LEU A 230 15.42 12.28 -5.61
CA LEU A 230 14.07 12.74 -5.95
C LEU A 230 13.07 12.61 -4.81
N HIS A 231 13.43 12.01 -3.68
CA HIS A 231 12.48 11.80 -2.60
C HIS A 231 12.21 13.15 -1.90
N PRO A 232 10.95 13.47 -1.53
CA PRO A 232 10.59 14.79 -1.01
C PRO A 232 11.09 15.13 0.39
N VAL A 233 11.47 14.10 1.18
CA VAL A 233 11.98 14.25 2.56
C VAL A 233 13.42 13.74 2.72
N MET A 234 13.73 12.53 2.26
CA MET A 234 15.06 11.90 2.27
C MET A 234 15.59 11.66 0.83
N PRO A 235 16.06 12.72 0.13
CA PRO A 235 16.35 12.70 -1.31
C PRO A 235 17.06 11.43 -1.83
N GLU A 236 18.07 10.97 -1.11
CA GLU A 236 18.91 9.82 -1.43
C GLU A 236 18.16 8.48 -1.55
N GLN A 237 16.95 8.37 -0.97
CA GLN A 237 16.14 7.16 -1.10
C GLN A 237 15.59 6.96 -2.50
N PHE A 238 15.32 8.05 -3.23
CA PHE A 238 14.90 7.97 -4.64
C PHE A 238 16.04 8.43 -5.54
N LYS A 239 17.06 7.57 -5.69
CA LYS A 239 18.30 7.98 -6.35
C LYS A 239 18.08 8.42 -7.79
N ARG A 240 17.34 7.65 -8.59
CA ARG A 240 16.98 7.98 -9.98
C ARG A 240 15.69 7.28 -10.37
N ILE A 241 15.15 7.64 -11.53
CA ILE A 241 13.97 7.01 -12.13
C ILE A 241 14.37 6.24 -13.39
N VAL A 242 13.87 5.01 -13.52
CA VAL A 242 14.08 4.16 -14.69
C VAL A 242 12.76 3.70 -15.28
N GLU A 243 12.74 3.46 -16.58
CA GLU A 243 11.60 2.87 -17.25
C GLU A 243 11.45 1.38 -16.89
N VAL A 244 10.21 0.99 -16.61
CA VAL A 244 9.84 -0.37 -16.23
C VAL A 244 9.48 -1.16 -17.48
N GLN A 245 10.07 -2.34 -17.62
CA GLN A 245 9.69 -3.30 -18.66
C GLN A 245 8.36 -3.98 -18.29
N PRO A 246 7.40 -4.11 -19.20
CA PRO A 246 6.06 -4.62 -18.88
C PRO A 246 6.07 -6.05 -18.33
N GLU A 247 7.10 -6.86 -18.61
CA GLU A 247 7.23 -8.24 -18.15
C GLU A 247 7.40 -8.36 -16.64
N ILE A 248 7.95 -7.33 -15.99
CA ILE A 248 8.17 -7.30 -14.54
C ILE A 248 7.02 -6.63 -13.77
N LEU A 249 5.99 -6.15 -14.48
CA LEU A 249 4.80 -5.58 -13.85
C LEU A 249 3.84 -6.68 -13.40
N PRO A 250 3.09 -6.43 -12.31
CA PRO A 250 1.86 -7.16 -12.04
C PRO A 250 0.97 -7.18 -13.27
N LYS A 251 0.41 -8.34 -13.62
CA LYS A 251 -0.37 -8.48 -14.87
C LYS A 251 -1.53 -7.50 -14.99
N ILE A 252 -2.11 -7.08 -13.86
CA ILE A 252 -3.20 -6.11 -13.82
C ILE A 252 -2.76 -4.69 -14.26
N LEU A 253 -1.46 -4.39 -14.19
CA LEU A 253 -0.90 -3.08 -14.54
C LEU A 253 -0.43 -2.98 -15.99
N VAL A 254 -0.22 -4.11 -16.68
CA VAL A 254 0.26 -4.11 -18.07
C VAL A 254 -0.67 -3.29 -19.00
N PRO A 255 -2.00 -3.45 -18.97
CA PRO A 255 -2.88 -2.64 -19.81
C PRO A 255 -2.84 -1.14 -19.50
N ILE A 256 -2.50 -0.76 -18.26
CA ILE A 256 -2.35 0.64 -17.85
C ILE A 256 -1.05 1.20 -18.43
N TRP A 257 0.04 0.44 -18.30
CA TRP A 257 1.34 0.75 -18.88
C TRP A 257 1.22 1.00 -20.39
N GLU A 258 0.53 0.13 -21.12
CA GLU A 258 0.31 0.24 -22.58
C GLU A 258 -0.43 1.52 -23.00
N ARG A 259 -1.28 2.09 -22.13
CA ARG A 259 -2.05 3.32 -22.39
C ARG A 259 -1.35 4.60 -21.91
N GLY A 260 -0.11 4.51 -21.42
CA GLY A 260 0.65 5.67 -20.91
C GLY A 260 0.89 5.68 -19.40
N GLY A 261 0.39 4.67 -18.68
CA GLY A 261 0.79 4.36 -17.31
C GLY A 261 -0.07 4.98 -16.19
N LEU A 262 -1.12 5.75 -16.49
CA LEU A 262 -2.09 6.19 -15.50
C LEU A 262 -3.46 5.54 -15.77
N PRO A 263 -4.25 5.19 -14.73
CA PRO A 263 -5.56 4.56 -14.88
C PRO A 263 -6.59 5.40 -15.64
#